data_AF-A0A1V0A242-F1
#
_entry.id   AF-A0A1V0A242-F1
#
_cell.length_a   1.000
_cell.length_b   1.000
_cell.length_c   1.000
_cell.angle_alpha   90.00
_cell.angle_beta   90.00
_cell.angle_gamma   90.00
#
_symmetry.space_group_name_H-M   'P 1'
#
loop_
_entity.id
_entity.type
_entity.pdbx_description
1 polymer ?
#
loop_
_entity_poly.entity_id
_entity_poly.type
_entity_poly.pdbx_seq_one_letter_code
_entity_poly.pdbx_strand_id
1 'polypeptide(L)'
;MALAGAALAEAALPDAALPGGALPGATLADAALPGMALAGAALAEAALPGSALPGATLAGATLAGAALPDAALAGAALADAALPDSALPGSALPGATLADAALPDSALPGAALPGGALPGTALAGAALPEAALAGGALAGAVGAGAGQVQVVAAS
;
A
#
# COMPACT_ATOMS: atom_id res chain seq x y z
N MET A 1 -4.73 -18.45 -10.29
CA MET A 1 -5.56 -17.77 -11.31
C MET A 1 -4.83 -16.50 -11.72
N ALA A 2 -4.55 -16.30 -13.01
CA ALA A 2 -3.80 -15.15 -13.51
C ALA A 2 -4.72 -14.24 -14.34
N LEU A 3 -4.76 -12.97 -13.99
CA LEU A 3 -5.60 -11.89 -14.53
C LEU A 3 -4.69 -10.72 -14.95
N ALA A 4 -3.56 -11.03 -15.58
CA ALA A 4 -2.61 -10.03 -16.04
C ALA A 4 -3.30 -9.01 -16.97
N GLY A 5 -3.15 -7.73 -16.68
CA GLY A 5 -3.78 -6.65 -17.45
C GLY A 5 -5.31 -6.62 -17.40
N ALA A 6 -5.95 -7.33 -16.45
CA ALA A 6 -7.40 -7.30 -16.34
C ALA A 6 -7.90 -5.90 -15.97
N ALA A 7 -8.92 -5.42 -16.67
CA ALA A 7 -9.63 -4.20 -16.33
C ALA A 7 -10.88 -4.55 -15.51
N LEU A 8 -10.84 -4.21 -14.23
CA LEU A 8 -11.88 -4.45 -13.22
C LEU A 8 -12.29 -3.11 -12.59
N ALA A 9 -12.39 -2.06 -13.41
CA ALA A 9 -12.85 -0.75 -12.97
C ALA A 9 -14.26 -0.87 -12.36
N GLU A 10 -14.48 -0.21 -11.23
CA GLU A 10 -15.73 -0.22 -10.47
C GLU A 10 -16.21 -1.62 -10.04
N ALA A 11 -15.33 -2.63 -10.08
CA ALA A 11 -15.70 -3.98 -9.68
C ALA A 11 -16.03 -4.03 -8.19
N ALA A 12 -17.18 -4.63 -7.84
CA ALA A 12 -17.56 -4.94 -6.47
C ALA A 12 -17.28 -6.41 -6.18
N LEU A 13 -16.21 -6.69 -5.44
CA LEU A 13 -15.79 -8.04 -5.06
C LEU A 13 -15.59 -8.14 -3.54
N PRO A 14 -16.66 -7.94 -2.75
CA PRO A 14 -16.58 -8.06 -1.29
C PRO A 14 -16.18 -9.49 -0.90
N ASP A 15 -15.23 -9.59 0.02
CA ASP A 15 -14.76 -10.84 0.62
C ASP A 15 -14.25 -11.89 -0.41
N ALA A 16 -13.93 -11.46 -1.63
CA ALA A 16 -13.37 -12.33 -2.65
C ALA A 16 -11.95 -12.80 -2.23
N ALA A 17 -11.59 -14.02 -2.62
CA ALA A 17 -10.30 -14.61 -2.28
C ALA A 17 -9.46 -14.91 -3.53
N LEU A 18 -8.28 -14.30 -3.61
CA LEU A 18 -7.25 -14.56 -4.61
C LEU A 18 -5.88 -14.74 -3.92
N PRO A 19 -5.73 -15.70 -2.97
CA PRO A 19 -4.45 -15.96 -2.34
C PRO A 19 -3.45 -16.45 -3.39
N GLY A 20 -2.28 -15.82 -3.47
CA GLY A 20 -1.29 -16.11 -4.51
C GLY A 20 -1.75 -15.81 -5.94
N GLY A 21 -2.83 -15.03 -6.11
CA GLY A 21 -3.32 -14.62 -7.43
C GLY A 21 -2.31 -13.72 -8.15
N ALA A 22 -2.23 -13.83 -9.47
CA ALA A 22 -1.39 -12.96 -10.29
C ALA A 22 -2.26 -11.94 -11.03
N LEU A 23 -2.09 -10.66 -10.70
CA LEU A 23 -2.76 -9.49 -11.26
C LEU A 23 -1.73 -8.46 -11.76
N PRO A 24 -0.62 -8.84 -12.43
CA PRO A 24 0.36 -7.86 -12.87
C PRO A 24 -0.27 -6.92 -13.91
N GLY A 25 -0.07 -5.62 -13.73
CA GLY A 25 -0.64 -4.58 -14.60
C GLY A 25 -2.17 -4.51 -14.59
N ALA A 26 -2.86 -5.17 -13.66
CA ALA A 26 -4.32 -5.09 -13.58
C ALA A 26 -4.77 -3.67 -13.21
N THR A 27 -5.90 -3.24 -13.75
CA THR A 27 -6.53 -1.96 -13.45
C THR A 27 -7.79 -2.18 -12.61
N LEU A 28 -7.78 -1.71 -11.37
CA LEU A 28 -8.85 -1.81 -10.37
C LEU A 28 -9.31 -0.41 -9.94
N ALA A 29 -9.40 0.51 -10.91
CA ALA A 29 -9.84 1.88 -10.67
C ALA A 29 -11.22 1.90 -10.00
N ASP A 30 -11.34 2.63 -8.89
CA ASP A 30 -12.58 2.77 -8.11
C ASP A 30 -13.23 1.43 -7.69
N ALA A 31 -12.46 0.34 -7.65
CA ALA A 31 -12.98 -0.97 -7.26
C ALA A 31 -13.30 -1.03 -5.77
N ALA A 32 -14.41 -1.68 -5.42
CA ALA A 32 -14.82 -1.95 -4.05
C ALA A 32 -14.46 -3.40 -3.66
N LEU A 33 -13.38 -3.54 -2.89
CA LEU A 33 -12.77 -4.80 -2.48
C LEU A 33 -12.70 -4.94 -0.94
N PRO A 34 -13.80 -4.68 -0.19
CA PRO A 34 -13.78 -4.80 1.26
C PRO A 34 -13.49 -6.26 1.66
N GLY A 35 -12.60 -6.46 2.63
CA GLY A 35 -12.28 -7.79 3.17
C GLY A 35 -11.57 -8.74 2.20
N MET A 36 -11.16 -8.28 1.01
CA MET A 36 -10.59 -9.15 -0.01
C MET A 36 -9.31 -9.84 0.47
N ALA A 37 -9.21 -11.15 0.25
CA ALA A 37 -8.03 -11.94 0.60
C ALA A 37 -7.05 -12.02 -0.58
N LEU A 38 -6.02 -11.19 -0.54
CA LEU A 38 -4.93 -11.06 -1.52
C LEU A 38 -3.58 -11.49 -0.92
N ALA A 39 -3.59 -12.35 0.11
CA ALA A 39 -2.37 -12.81 0.74
C ALA A 39 -1.43 -13.48 -0.29
N GLY A 40 -0.18 -13.02 -0.37
CA GLY A 40 0.82 -13.48 -1.35
C GLY A 40 0.49 -13.15 -2.81
N ALA A 41 -0.49 -12.30 -3.10
CA ALA A 41 -0.83 -11.94 -4.47
C ALA A 41 0.28 -11.13 -5.15
N ALA A 42 0.45 -11.33 -6.46
CA ALA A 42 1.35 -10.55 -7.31
C ALA A 42 0.56 -9.45 -8.03
N LEU A 43 0.71 -8.22 -7.56
CA LEU A 43 0.07 -6.98 -8.03
C LEU A 43 1.11 -6.01 -8.62
N ALA A 44 2.22 -6.54 -9.14
CA ALA A 44 3.26 -5.70 -9.73
C ALA A 44 2.68 -4.82 -10.85
N GLU A 45 3.01 -3.53 -10.83
CA GLU A 45 2.53 -2.52 -11.79
C GLU A 45 0.99 -2.37 -11.86
N ALA A 46 0.25 -2.91 -10.89
CA ALA A 46 -1.20 -2.76 -10.85
C ALA A 46 -1.60 -1.31 -10.58
N ALA A 47 -2.68 -0.86 -11.22
CA ALA A 47 -3.25 0.47 -11.04
C ALA A 47 -4.57 0.36 -10.26
N LEU A 48 -4.62 0.91 -9.05
CA LEU A 48 -5.77 0.91 -8.15
C LEU A 48 -6.19 2.33 -7.71
N PRO A 49 -6.30 3.32 -8.64
CA PRO A 49 -6.68 4.68 -8.28
C PRO A 49 -8.07 4.69 -7.64
N GLY A 50 -8.24 5.39 -6.52
CA GLY A 50 -9.54 5.55 -5.84
C GLY A 50 -10.15 4.27 -5.28
N SER A 51 -9.44 3.14 -5.34
CA SER A 51 -9.96 1.84 -4.90
C SER A 51 -10.22 1.79 -3.39
N ALA A 52 -11.24 1.06 -2.99
CA ALA A 52 -11.61 0.85 -1.59
C ALA A 52 -11.31 -0.60 -1.18
N LEU A 53 -10.31 -0.78 -0.33
CA LEU A 53 -9.88 -2.07 0.22
C LEU A 53 -9.93 -2.12 1.76
N PRO A 54 -11.04 -1.68 2.42
CA PRO A 54 -11.08 -1.70 3.87
C PRO A 54 -11.01 -3.14 4.39
N GLY A 55 -10.11 -3.40 5.34
CA GLY A 55 -9.91 -4.72 5.93
C GLY A 55 -9.34 -5.79 4.97
N ALA A 56 -8.86 -5.42 3.78
CA ALA A 56 -8.27 -6.37 2.86
C ALA A 56 -6.97 -6.99 3.44
N THR A 57 -6.73 -8.27 3.14
CA THR A 57 -5.53 -8.98 3.56
C THR A 57 -4.54 -9.05 2.40
N LEU A 58 -3.46 -8.28 2.49
CA LEU A 58 -2.36 -8.18 1.52
C LEU A 58 -1.05 -8.76 2.10
N ALA A 59 -1.14 -9.59 3.13
CA ALA A 59 0.03 -10.13 3.80
C ALA A 59 0.94 -10.88 2.81
N GLY A 60 2.22 -10.52 2.74
CA GLY A 60 3.19 -11.08 1.79
C GLY A 60 2.92 -10.75 0.31
N ALA A 61 1.99 -9.85 0.00
CA ALA A 61 1.70 -9.47 -1.39
C ALA A 61 2.85 -8.66 -2.00
N THR A 62 3.03 -8.77 -3.32
CA THR A 62 4.04 -8.01 -4.07
C THR A 62 3.35 -6.95 -4.92
N LEU A 63 3.56 -5.67 -4.59
CA LEU A 63 3.02 -4.48 -5.25
C LEU A 63 4.14 -3.61 -5.85
N ALA A 64 5.21 -4.25 -6.34
CA ALA A 64 6.34 -3.53 -6.97
C ALA A 64 5.84 -2.63 -8.11
N GLY A 65 6.15 -1.33 -8.05
CA GLY A 65 5.71 -0.35 -9.05
C GLY A 65 4.19 -0.12 -9.12
N ALA A 66 3.41 -0.60 -8.16
CA ALA A 66 1.96 -0.41 -8.16
C ALA A 66 1.58 1.06 -7.90
N ALA A 67 0.48 1.51 -8.51
CA ALA A 67 -0.06 2.85 -8.35
C ALA A 67 -1.42 2.79 -7.63
N LEU A 68 -1.48 3.34 -6.41
CA LEU A 68 -2.65 3.40 -5.55
C LEU A 68 -2.98 4.84 -5.12
N PRO A 69 -3.08 5.82 -6.04
CA PRO A 69 -3.45 7.18 -5.67
C PRO A 69 -4.86 7.21 -5.07
N ASP A 70 -5.03 7.93 -3.97
CA ASP A 70 -6.30 8.12 -3.25
C ASP A 70 -7.00 6.82 -2.81
N ALA A 71 -6.26 5.70 -2.74
CA ALA A 71 -6.82 4.42 -2.32
C ALA A 71 -7.15 4.39 -0.82
N ALA A 72 -8.27 3.77 -0.46
CA ALA A 72 -8.71 3.60 0.92
C ALA A 72 -8.37 2.19 1.43
N LEU A 73 -7.33 2.08 2.24
CA LEU A 73 -6.79 0.85 2.84
C LEU A 73 -7.02 0.78 4.36
N ALA A 74 -8.12 1.37 4.83
CA ALA A 74 -8.44 1.40 6.26
C ALA A 74 -8.50 -0.01 6.86
N GLY A 75 -7.70 -0.28 7.89
CA GLY A 75 -7.63 -1.59 8.53
C GLY A 75 -7.04 -2.72 7.67
N ALA A 76 -6.44 -2.42 6.52
CA ALA A 76 -5.83 -3.44 5.67
C ALA A 76 -4.60 -4.07 6.33
N ALA A 77 -4.40 -5.37 6.12
CA ALA A 77 -3.26 -6.10 6.64
C ALA A 77 -2.18 -6.25 5.56
N LEU A 78 -1.10 -5.46 5.67
CA LEU A 78 0.04 -5.44 4.75
C LEU A 78 1.32 -6.00 5.40
N ALA A 79 1.18 -6.88 6.39
CA ALA A 79 2.35 -7.51 7.03
C ALA A 79 3.20 -8.26 5.98
N ASP A 80 4.52 -8.10 6.03
CA ASP A 80 5.47 -8.69 5.06
C ASP A 80 5.24 -8.31 3.59
N ALA A 81 4.38 -7.32 3.29
CA ALA A 81 4.11 -6.92 1.92
C ALA A 81 5.32 -6.17 1.32
N ALA A 82 5.58 -6.40 0.03
CA ALA A 82 6.65 -5.75 -0.72
C ALA A 82 6.06 -4.73 -1.69
N LEU A 83 6.31 -3.44 -1.47
CA LEU A 83 5.86 -2.31 -2.27
C LEU A 83 7.03 -1.43 -2.77
N PRO A 84 8.13 -2.00 -3.32
CA PRO A 84 9.22 -1.19 -3.86
C PRO A 84 8.72 -0.32 -5.03
N ASP A 85 9.22 0.91 -5.14
CA ASP A 85 8.91 1.84 -6.22
C ASP A 85 7.40 2.13 -6.41
N SER A 86 6.59 1.87 -5.39
CA SER A 86 5.13 2.06 -5.44
C SER A 86 4.74 3.53 -5.23
N ALA A 87 3.60 3.93 -5.79
CA ALA A 87 3.05 5.27 -5.65
C ALA A 87 1.69 5.23 -4.95
N LEU A 88 1.60 5.81 -3.75
CA LEU A 88 0.39 5.88 -2.95
C LEU A 88 0.02 7.32 -2.52
N PRO A 89 0.06 8.32 -3.43
CA PRO A 89 -0.24 9.69 -3.07
C PRO A 89 -1.70 9.82 -2.60
N GLY A 90 -1.94 10.55 -1.51
CA GLY A 90 -3.30 10.77 -0.97
C GLY A 90 -3.99 9.53 -0.38
N SER A 91 -3.33 8.38 -0.37
CA SER A 91 -3.92 7.13 0.14
C SER A 91 -4.21 7.20 1.65
N ALA A 92 -5.27 6.53 2.08
CA ALA A 92 -5.68 6.48 3.48
C ALA A 92 -5.48 5.08 4.06
N LEU A 93 -4.58 4.95 5.03
CA LEU A 93 -4.26 3.69 5.72
C LEU A 93 -4.56 3.71 7.23
N PRO A 94 -5.64 4.33 7.73
CA PRO A 94 -5.91 4.36 9.16
C PRO A 94 -6.13 2.94 9.69
N GLY A 95 -5.39 2.55 10.72
CA GLY A 95 -5.48 1.22 11.33
C GLY A 95 -4.91 0.08 10.48
N ALA A 96 -4.28 0.37 9.34
CA ALA A 96 -3.58 -0.64 8.56
C ALA A 96 -2.35 -1.17 9.33
N THR A 97 -2.00 -2.44 9.11
CA THR A 97 -0.80 -3.05 9.70
C THR A 97 0.29 -3.19 8.63
N LEU A 98 1.46 -2.60 8.88
CA LEU A 98 2.61 -2.57 7.96
C LEU A 98 3.85 -3.25 8.58
N ALA A 99 3.63 -4.13 9.57
CA ALA A 99 4.72 -4.83 10.24
C ALA A 99 5.60 -5.58 9.22
N ASP A 100 6.90 -5.33 9.26
CA ASP A 100 7.88 -5.92 8.34
C ASP A 100 7.62 -5.68 6.84
N ALA A 101 6.74 -4.72 6.50
CA ALA A 101 6.49 -4.33 5.11
C ALA A 101 7.70 -3.60 4.53
N ALA A 102 7.99 -3.82 3.24
CA ALA A 102 9.08 -3.17 2.53
C ALA A 102 8.54 -2.15 1.53
N LEU A 103 8.82 -0.86 1.74
CA LEU A 103 8.43 0.22 0.83
C LEU A 103 9.63 1.05 0.37
N PRO A 104 10.74 0.45 -0.08
CA PRO A 104 11.88 1.23 -0.54
C PRO A 104 11.52 2.04 -1.78
N ASP A 105 12.04 3.27 -1.85
CA ASP A 105 11.84 4.20 -2.97
C ASP A 105 10.37 4.48 -3.34
N SER A 106 9.45 4.19 -2.42
CA SER A 106 8.01 4.41 -2.60
C SER A 106 7.63 5.87 -2.38
N ALA A 107 6.60 6.35 -3.08
CA ALA A 107 6.10 7.72 -2.97
C ALA A 107 4.74 7.75 -2.26
N LEU A 108 4.68 8.36 -1.07
CA LEU A 108 3.48 8.49 -0.25
C LEU A 108 3.08 9.95 0.08
N PRO A 109 3.22 10.94 -0.82
CA PRO A 109 2.87 12.32 -0.49
C PRO A 109 1.37 12.44 -0.17
N GLY A 110 1.04 13.10 0.93
CA GLY A 110 -0.33 13.23 1.42
C GLY A 110 -0.96 11.93 1.96
N ALA A 111 -0.24 10.82 2.04
CA ALA A 111 -0.79 9.58 2.57
C ALA A 111 -1.06 9.67 4.08
N ALA A 112 -2.24 9.22 4.51
CA ALA A 112 -2.58 9.09 5.92
C ALA A 112 -2.12 7.72 6.43
N LEU A 113 -0.88 7.64 6.91
CA LEU A 113 -0.32 6.42 7.51
C LEU A 113 -1.06 6.02 8.80
N PRO A 114 -1.03 4.73 9.18
CA PRO A 114 -1.62 4.28 10.44
C PRO A 114 -0.97 4.97 11.64
N GLY A 115 -1.79 5.38 12.60
CA GLY A 115 -1.31 5.91 13.88
C GLY A 115 -0.74 4.78 14.72
N GLY A 116 0.58 4.74 14.90
CA GLY A 116 1.25 3.71 15.70
C GLY A 116 2.68 3.48 15.27
N ALA A 117 3.37 2.57 15.95
CA ALA A 117 4.68 2.09 15.52
C ALA A 117 4.58 1.29 14.21
N LEU A 118 5.59 1.41 13.37
CA LEU A 118 5.78 0.67 12.12
C LEU A 118 6.95 -0.32 12.32
N PRO A 119 6.80 -1.34 13.19
CA PRO A 119 7.90 -2.22 13.55
C PRO A 119 8.41 -2.98 12.32
N GLY A 120 9.71 -2.88 12.06
CA GLY A 120 10.36 -3.62 10.98
C GLY A 120 10.05 -3.10 9.58
N THR A 121 9.19 -2.09 9.44
CA THR A 121 8.85 -1.52 8.13
C THR A 121 10.08 -0.87 7.52
N ALA A 122 10.48 -1.31 6.32
CA ALA A 122 11.63 -0.76 5.61
C ALA A 122 11.22 0.41 4.72
N LEU A 123 11.75 1.61 4.99
CA LEU A 123 11.36 2.86 4.32
C LEU A 123 12.56 3.56 3.63
N ALA A 124 13.61 2.82 3.30
CA ALA A 124 14.80 3.38 2.65
C ALA A 124 14.44 4.02 1.30
N GLY A 125 14.75 5.30 1.11
CA GLY A 125 14.42 6.03 -0.13
C GLY A 125 12.97 6.52 -0.22
N ALA A 126 12.09 6.12 0.72
CA ALA A 126 10.67 6.46 0.64
C ALA A 126 10.43 7.96 0.78
N ALA A 127 9.52 8.49 -0.04
CA ALA A 127 9.07 9.87 0.01
C ALA A 127 7.79 9.94 0.85
N LEU A 128 7.91 10.43 2.09
CA LEU A 128 6.83 10.43 3.08
C LEU A 128 6.15 11.79 3.23
N PRO A 129 4.89 11.82 3.68
CA PRO A 129 4.21 13.05 4.02
C PRO A 129 4.78 13.63 5.31
N GLU A 130 4.86 14.96 5.38
CA GLU A 130 5.37 15.68 6.56
C GLU A 130 4.63 15.29 7.86
N ALA A 131 3.33 15.04 7.78
CA ALA A 131 2.51 14.59 8.90
C ALA A 131 2.98 13.25 9.52
N ALA A 132 3.51 12.34 8.71
CA ALA A 132 4.04 11.05 9.19
C ALA A 132 5.30 11.21 10.03
N LEU A 133 6.16 12.19 9.67
CA LEU A 133 7.40 12.51 10.37
C LEU A 133 7.12 13.24 11.69
N ALA A 134 6.09 14.09 11.72
CA ALA A 134 5.69 14.81 12.92
C ALA A 134 4.96 13.91 13.94
N GLY A 135 4.22 12.90 13.48
CA GLY A 135 3.30 12.10 14.30
C GLY A 135 3.92 10.88 15.02
N GLY A 136 5.23 10.63 14.90
CA GLY A 136 5.87 9.46 15.52
C GLY A 136 5.49 8.12 14.90
N ALA A 137 4.82 8.11 13.74
CA ALA A 137 4.42 6.90 13.02
C ALA A 137 5.61 6.01 12.64
N LEU A 138 6.80 6.61 12.49
CA LEU A 138 8.02 5.90 12.09
C LEU A 138 8.73 5.19 13.25
N ALA A 139 8.16 5.17 14.45
CA ALA A 139 8.74 4.42 15.56
C ALA A 139 8.88 2.93 15.19
N GLY A 140 10.10 2.40 15.22
CA GLY A 140 10.38 1.00 14.87
C GLY A 140 10.59 0.74 13.37
N ALA A 141 10.40 1.74 12.51
CA ALA A 141 10.71 1.62 11.09
C ALA A 141 12.23 1.60 10.85
N VAL A 142 12.67 0.78 9.91
CA VAL A 142 14.07 0.62 9.53
C VAL A 142 14.34 1.40 8.26
N GLY A 143 15.51 2.03 8.16
CA GLY A 143 15.86 2.89 7.01
C GLY A 143 15.17 4.26 7.03
N ALA A 144 14.38 4.57 8.07
CA ALA A 144 13.73 5.86 8.27
C ALA A 144 14.66 6.99 8.77
N GLY A 145 15.96 6.91 8.48
CA GLY A 145 16.93 7.93 8.89
C GLY A 145 16.76 9.25 8.12
N ALA A 146 17.10 10.37 8.74
CA ALA A 146 16.91 11.73 8.19
C ALA A 146 17.58 12.03 6.83
N GLY A 147 18.42 11.12 6.31
CA GLY A 147 19.02 11.22 4.97
C GLY A 147 18.57 10.14 3.98
N GLN A 148 17.67 9.23 4.38
CA GLN A 148 17.16 8.15 3.54
C GLN A 148 15.68 8.31 3.20
N VAL A 149 14.93 9.06 4.01
CA VAL A 149 13.53 9.39 3.73
C VAL A 149 13.45 10.80 3.16
N GLN A 150 12.73 10.96 2.06
CA GLN A 150 12.48 12.27 1.46
C GLN A 150 11.20 12.86 2.05
N VAL A 151 11.25 14.12 2.49
CA VAL A 151 10.06 14.84 2.95
C VAL A 151 9.40 15.49 1.75
N VAL A 152 8.15 15.15 1.47
CA VAL A 152 7.37 15.83 0.43
C VAL A 152 6.47 16.86 1.10
N ALA A 153 6.76 18.15 0.89
CA ALA A 153 5.88 19.22 1.32
C ALA A 153 4.62 19.21 0.45
N ALA A 154 3.43 19.20 1.07
CA ALA A 154 2.19 19.42 0.35
C ALA A 154 2.22 20.85 -0.23
N SER A 155 2.21 20.96 -1.56
CA SER A 155 2.17 22.24 -2.28
C SER A 155 0.76 22.81 -2.33
#